data_AF-A0A1B7USQ5-F1
#
_entry.id   AF-A0A1B7USQ5-F1
#
_cell.length_a   1.000
_cell.length_b   1.000
_cell.length_c   1.000
_cell.angle_alpha   90.00
_cell.angle_beta   90.00
_cell.angle_gamma   90.00
#
_symmetry.space_group_name_H-M   'P 1'
#
loop_
_entity.id
_entity.type
_entity.pdbx_description
1 polymer ?
#
loop_
_entity_poly.entity_id
_entity_poly.type
_entity_poly.pdbx_seq_one_letter_code
_entity_poly.pdbx_strand_id
1 'polypeptide(L)'
;MTTIKQNLIAAIENTPEPILQQTLDYLEYLKTKINASAIKSSSVPVQDGEPILRGSKAKDLLQFGGTWQGDDFEKCLQLVYDTRSEAKF
;
A
#
# COMPACT_ATOMS: atom_id res chain seq x y z
N MET A 1 12.91 -31.21 3.10
CA MET A 1 12.26 -29.94 2.73
C MET A 1 11.77 -29.30 4.01
N THR A 2 12.35 -28.18 4.46
CA THR A 2 11.83 -27.51 5.66
C THR A 2 10.57 -26.76 5.28
N THR A 3 9.57 -26.80 6.16
CA THR A 3 8.33 -26.06 5.96
C THR A 3 8.57 -24.58 6.27
N ILE A 4 7.88 -23.67 5.57
CA ILE A 4 7.99 -22.22 5.80
C ILE A 4 7.79 -21.88 7.29
N LYS A 5 6.87 -22.60 7.96
CA LYS A 5 6.61 -22.47 9.39
C LYS A 5 7.84 -22.76 10.26
N GLN A 6 8.60 -23.80 9.94
CA GLN A 6 9.81 -24.16 10.71
C GLN A 6 10.91 -23.11 10.56
N ASN A 7 11.15 -22.61 9.35
CA ASN A 7 12.13 -21.55 9.13
C ASN A 7 11.76 -20.28 9.90
N LEU A 8 10.46 -19.96 9.98
CA LEU A 8 9.96 -18.78 10.66
C LEU A 8 10.13 -18.90 12.19
N ILE A 9 9.87 -20.08 12.76
CA ILE A 9 10.10 -20.34 14.19
C ILE A 9 11.61 -20.22 14.53
N ALA A 10 12.48 -20.84 13.72
CA ALA A 10 13.93 -20.76 13.94
C ALA A 10 14.48 -19.33 13.85
N ALA A 11 13.90 -18.50 12.97
CA ALA A 11 14.27 -17.09 12.85
C ALA A 11 13.83 -16.27 14.08
N ILE A 12 12.66 -16.57 14.65
CA ILE A 12 12.13 -15.88 15.85
C ILE A 12 13.04 -16.11 17.07
N GLU A 13 13.61 -17.30 17.24
CA GLU A 13 14.43 -17.65 18.41
C GLU A 13 15.71 -16.82 18.57
N ASN A 14 16.25 -16.26 17.48
CA ASN A 14 17.50 -15.50 17.49
C ASN A 14 17.31 -13.99 17.20
N THR A 15 16.05 -13.51 17.19
CA THR A 15 15.73 -12.15 16.78
C THR A 15 15.51 -11.24 17.99
N PRO A 16 16.08 -10.01 18.00
CA PRO A 16 15.79 -9.01 19.04
C PRO A 16 14.31 -8.62 19.12
N GLU A 17 13.82 -8.38 20.34
CA GLU A 17 12.45 -7.93 20.66
C GLU A 17 11.88 -6.81 19.75
N PRO A 18 12.62 -5.72 19.41
CA PRO A 18 12.06 -4.67 18.55
C PRO A 18 11.72 -5.16 17.13
N ILE A 19 12.48 -6.12 16.61
CA ILE A 19 12.24 -6.70 15.28
C ILE A 19 11.08 -7.71 15.36
N LEU A 20 10.93 -8.41 16.49
CA LEU A 20 9.78 -9.28 16.73
C LEU A 20 8.47 -8.49 16.74
N GLN A 21 8.45 -7.32 17.39
CA GLN A 21 7.28 -6.44 17.41
C GLN A 21 6.88 -5.98 15.99
N GLN A 22 7.84 -5.49 15.21
CA GLN A 22 7.58 -5.09 13.82
C GLN A 22 7.08 -6.26 12.96
N THR A 23 7.60 -7.46 13.20
CA THR A 23 7.17 -8.67 12.49
C THR A 23 5.73 -9.05 12.86
N LEU A 24 5.35 -8.93 14.14
CA LEU A 24 3.99 -9.15 14.62
C LEU A 24 3.01 -8.19 13.94
N ASP A 25 3.31 -6.89 13.98
CA ASP A 25 2.48 -5.84 13.37
C ASP A 25 2.24 -6.12 11.88
N TYR A 26 3.30 -6.53 11.17
CA TYR A 26 3.20 -6.88 9.75
C TYR A 26 2.34 -8.13 9.50
N LEU A 27 2.46 -9.17 10.35
CA LEU A 27 1.61 -10.37 10.23
C LEU A 27 0.13 -10.05 10.48
N GLU A 28 -0.18 -9.16 11.42
CA GLU A 28 -1.54 -8.68 11.66
C GLU A 28 -2.08 -7.87 10.47
N TYR A 29 -1.25 -6.99 9.90
CA TYR A 29 -1.58 -6.29 8.66
C TYR A 29 -1.90 -7.27 7.53
N LEU A 30 -1.10 -8.32 7.33
CA LEU A 30 -1.36 -9.31 6.29
C LEU A 30 -2.69 -10.05 6.51
N LYS A 31 -3.03 -10.40 7.75
CA LYS A 31 -4.33 -11.01 8.09
C LYS A 31 -5.48 -10.08 7.74
N THR A 32 -5.41 -8.80 8.12
CA THR A 32 -6.47 -7.83 7.82
C THR A 32 -6.61 -7.60 6.31
N LYS A 33 -5.49 -7.52 5.58
CA LYS A 33 -5.46 -7.37 4.12
C LYS A 33 -6.11 -8.56 3.40
N ILE A 34 -5.79 -9.79 3.79
CA ILE A 34 -6.39 -11.00 3.19
C ILE A 34 -7.91 -11.01 3.41
N ASN A 35 -8.36 -10.67 4.63
CA ASN A 35 -9.79 -10.62 4.95
C ASN A 35 -10.52 -9.51 4.17
N ALA A 36 -9.87 -8.36 3.94
CA ALA A 36 -10.43 -7.28 3.13
C ALA A 36 -10.45 -7.60 1.62
N SER A 37 -9.45 -8.33 1.12
CA SER A 37 -9.35 -8.73 -0.28
C SER A 37 -10.41 -9.75 -0.69
N ALA A 38 -10.94 -10.54 0.25
CA ALA A 38 -12.05 -11.47 -0.02
C ALA A 38 -13.38 -10.76 -0.35
N ILE A 39 -13.49 -9.44 -0.12
CA ILE A 39 -14.74 -8.67 -0.24
C ILE A 39 -14.80 -7.84 -1.55
N LYS A 40 -13.68 -7.62 -2.25
CA LYS A 40 -13.63 -6.76 -3.45
C LYS A 40 -13.27 -7.53 -4.72
N SER A 41 -14.25 -8.25 -5.27
CA SER A 41 -14.29 -8.62 -6.69
C SER A 41 -15.56 -8.06 -7.30
N SER A 42 -15.51 -6.81 -7.77
CA SER A 42 -16.53 -6.23 -8.65
C SER A 42 -15.85 -5.15 -9.49
N SER A 43 -15.45 -5.54 -10.69
CA SER A 43 -14.89 -4.67 -11.73
C SER A 43 -15.96 -3.73 -12.28
N VAL A 44 -15.74 -2.42 -12.22
CA VAL A 44 -16.57 -1.40 -12.88
C VAL A 44 -15.65 -0.49 -13.70
N PRO A 45 -16.04 -0.04 -14.92
CA PRO A 45 -15.13 0.64 -15.84
C PRO A 45 -14.83 2.08 -15.39
N VAL A 46 -13.55 2.46 -15.50
CA VAL A 46 -13.01 3.79 -15.21
C VAL A 46 -13.50 4.79 -16.25
N GLN A 47 -14.10 5.90 -15.81
CA GLN A 47 -14.28 7.08 -16.65
C GLN A 47 -13.38 8.19 -16.13
N ASP A 48 -12.40 8.58 -16.95
CA ASP A 48 -11.50 9.71 -16.72
C ASP A 48 -12.29 11.03 -16.78
N GLY A 49 -12.70 11.54 -15.63
CA GLY A 49 -13.20 12.90 -15.47
C GLY A 49 -12.30 13.67 -14.51
N GLU A 50 -11.81 14.84 -14.92
CA GLU A 50 -10.91 15.68 -14.12
C GLU A 50 -11.57 16.17 -12.82
N PRO A 51 -11.00 15.90 -11.63
CA PRO A 51 -11.52 16.47 -10.39
C PRO A 51 -10.91 17.85 -10.14
N ILE A 52 -11.70 18.90 -10.36
CA ILE A 52 -11.39 20.25 -9.86
C ILE A 52 -12.09 20.42 -8.51
N LEU A 53 -11.33 20.39 -7.41
CA LEU A 53 -11.85 20.69 -6.07
C LEU A 53 -11.05 21.85 -5.43
N ARG A 54 -11.62 23.07 -5.43
CA ARG A 54 -11.15 24.18 -4.58
C ARG A 54 -11.96 24.21 -3.29
N GLY A 55 -11.29 24.34 -2.13
CA GLY A 55 -11.94 24.55 -0.83
C GLY A 55 -12.08 23.31 0.07
N SER A 56 -11.67 22.13 -0.40
CA SER A 56 -11.63 20.91 0.42
C SER A 56 -10.48 20.97 1.43
N LYS A 57 -10.75 20.53 2.66
CA LYS A 57 -9.73 20.30 3.70
C LYS A 57 -9.19 18.87 3.55
N ALA A 58 -8.00 18.61 4.09
CA ALA A 58 -7.40 17.27 4.09
C ALA A 58 -8.36 16.18 4.66
N LYS A 59 -9.21 16.55 5.62
CA LYS A 59 -10.23 15.64 6.17
C LYS A 59 -11.28 15.18 5.14
N ASP A 60 -11.58 16.01 4.15
CA ASP A 60 -12.57 15.71 3.11
C ASP A 60 -11.98 14.76 2.06
N LEU A 61 -10.64 14.58 2.05
CA LEU A 61 -9.96 13.58 1.24
C LEU A 61 -9.98 12.18 1.88
N LEU A 62 -10.19 12.09 3.19
CA LEU A 62 -10.23 10.80 3.91
C LEU A 62 -11.36 9.89 3.42
N GLN A 63 -12.49 10.46 2.96
CA GLN A 63 -13.60 9.69 2.41
C GLN A 63 -13.23 8.93 1.12
N PHE A 64 -12.17 9.37 0.44
CA PHE A 64 -11.62 8.69 -0.73
C PHE A 64 -10.46 7.76 -0.36
N GLY A 65 -10.01 7.70 0.90
CA GLY A 65 -8.96 6.78 1.33
C GLY A 65 -9.36 5.33 1.08
N GLY A 66 -8.51 4.58 0.36
CA GLY A 66 -8.80 3.17 0.00
C GLY A 66 -9.79 2.98 -1.16
N THR A 67 -10.26 4.06 -1.80
CA THR A 67 -10.92 4.01 -3.12
C THR A 67 -9.95 4.22 -4.28
N TRP A 68 -8.69 4.51 -3.98
CA TRP A 68 -7.63 4.69 -4.96
C TRP A 68 -7.37 3.35 -5.63
N GLN A 69 -7.28 3.37 -6.95
CA GLN A 69 -7.05 2.20 -7.80
C GLN A 69 -5.84 2.49 -8.67
N GLY A 70 -5.12 1.44 -9.08
CA GLY A 70 -3.82 1.55 -9.73
C GLY A 70 -2.74 0.92 -8.85
N ASP A 71 -1.99 -0.01 -9.42
CA ASP A 71 -0.77 -0.61 -8.84
C ASP A 71 0.50 0.01 -9.43
N ASP A 72 0.34 1.10 -10.17
CA ASP A 72 1.33 1.72 -11.02
C ASP A 72 1.97 2.95 -10.37
N PHE A 73 1.86 3.09 -9.04
CA PHE A 73 2.47 4.19 -8.29
C PHE A 73 3.96 4.37 -8.65
N GLU A 74 4.75 3.30 -8.56
CA GLU A 74 6.16 3.30 -8.94
C GLU A 74 6.37 3.67 -10.42
N LYS A 75 5.52 3.19 -11.34
CA LYS A 75 5.66 3.46 -12.78
C LYS A 75 5.34 4.92 -13.12
N CYS A 76 4.27 5.45 -12.53
CA CYS A 76 3.89 6.86 -12.65
C CYS A 76 4.93 7.77 -12.02
N LEU A 77 5.46 7.40 -10.85
CA LEU A 77 6.53 8.14 -10.19
C LEU A 77 7.81 8.14 -11.02
N GLN A 78 8.18 6.99 -11.59
CA GLN A 78 9.35 6.89 -12.47
C GLN A 78 9.18 7.76 -13.73
N LEU A 79 8.00 7.75 -14.37
CA LEU A 79 7.72 8.61 -15.52
C LEU A 79 7.90 10.10 -15.19
N VAL A 80 7.47 10.54 -14.01
CA VAL A 80 7.66 11.93 -13.56
C VAL A 80 9.15 12.23 -13.39
N TYR A 81 9.93 11.33 -12.78
CA TYR A 81 11.37 11.53 -12.67
C TYR A 81 12.06 11.60 -14.02
N ASP A 82 11.65 10.76 -14.97
CA ASP A 82 12.24 10.67 -16.31
C ASP A 82 11.91 11.88 -17.19
N THR A 83 10.74 12.51 -16.96
CA THR A 83 10.22 13.58 -17.85
C THR A 83 10.28 14.98 -17.24
N ARG A 84 10.45 15.11 -15.91
CA ARG A 84 10.48 16.44 -15.28
C ARG A 84 11.72 17.23 -15.72
N SER A 85 11.52 18.50 -16.05
CA SER A 85 12.62 19.44 -16.27
C SER A 85 13.22 19.89 -14.94
N GLU A 86 14.49 20.31 -14.97
CA GLU A 86 15.12 20.92 -13.80
C GLU A 86 14.48 22.27 -13.48
N ALA A 87 14.14 22.45 -12.20
CA ALA A 87 13.66 23.74 -11.70
C ALA A 87 14.81 24.75 -11.76
N LYS A 88 14.58 25.88 -12.43
CA LYS A 88 15.48 27.03 -12.38
C LYS A 88 14.98 27.98 -11.30
N PHE A 89 15.84 28.27 -10.33
CA PHE A 89 15.60 29.24 -9.26
C PHE A 89 16.41 30.51 -9.51
#